data_AF-A0A4Q3YAH8-F1
#
_entry.id   AF-A0A4Q3YAH8-F1
#
_cell.length_a   1.000
_cell.length_b   1.000
_cell.length_c   1.000
_cell.angle_alpha   90.00
_cell.angle_beta   90.00
_cell.angle_gamma   90.00
#
_symmetry.space_group_name_H-M   'P 1'
#
loop_
_entity.id
_entity.type
_entity.pdbx_description
1 polymer ?
#
loop_
_entity_poly.entity_id
_entity_poly.type
_entity_poly.pdbx_seq_one_letter_code
_entity_poly.pdbx_strand_id
1 'polypeptide(L)'
;MRLILSMTLAAAVAGCAMQDGAEDASRAEDTATFEAPAEVAAAPLDGEADASVQDQARVVVSPLVQAQAPGPVGEALTGCILQSATGDELDLLAANEDPEATLALTQTLLNRDDTIACATAALT
;
A
#
# COMPACT_ATOMS: atom_id res chain seq x y z
N MET A 1 49.88 -29.78 -9.40
CA MET A 1 50.35 -28.42 -9.01
C MET A 1 49.16 -27.48 -9.20
N ARG A 2 48.85 -26.65 -8.18
CA ARG A 2 47.73 -25.68 -8.06
C ARG A 2 47.54 -24.83 -9.34
N LEU A 3 46.35 -24.37 -9.75
CA LEU A 3 45.57 -23.22 -9.24
C LEU A 3 44.16 -23.28 -9.90
N ILE A 4 43.01 -23.22 -9.21
CA ILE A 4 42.37 -22.11 -8.48
C ILE A 4 41.73 -21.03 -9.39
N LEU A 5 40.43 -20.83 -9.14
CA LEU A 5 39.59 -19.61 -9.29
C LEU A 5 38.82 -19.30 -10.58
N SER A 6 37.50 -19.46 -10.42
CA SER A 6 36.40 -18.63 -10.90
C SER A 6 36.67 -17.12 -10.92
N MET A 7 36.27 -16.47 -12.01
CA MET A 7 35.98 -15.02 -12.14
C MET A 7 35.13 -14.87 -13.41
N THR A 8 33.79 -14.81 -13.32
CA THR A 8 32.93 -13.63 -13.13
C THR A 8 32.99 -12.60 -14.27
N LEU A 9 31.80 -12.30 -14.80
CA LEU A 9 31.38 -11.07 -15.48
C LEU A 9 31.48 -10.98 -17.02
N ALA A 10 30.36 -11.28 -17.67
CA ALA A 10 29.95 -10.80 -19.01
C ALA A 10 28.41 -10.63 -18.92
N ALA A 11 27.73 -9.62 -19.44
CA ALA A 11 28.09 -8.54 -20.34
C ALA A 11 27.10 -7.37 -20.13
N ALA A 12 27.58 -6.13 -20.18
CA ALA A 12 26.74 -4.96 -20.39
C ALA A 12 26.55 -4.76 -21.90
N VAL A 13 25.29 -4.74 -22.36
CA VAL A 13 24.91 -4.45 -23.75
C VAL A 13 23.81 -3.38 -23.77
N ALA A 14 23.90 -2.55 -24.79
CA ALA A 14 22.88 -1.67 -25.36
C ALA A 14 22.81 -0.23 -24.83
N GLY A 15 23.71 0.60 -25.37
CA GLY A 15 23.38 1.96 -25.74
C GLY A 15 22.91 2.05 -27.21
N CYS A 16 22.19 3.15 -27.49
CA CYS A 16 21.77 3.73 -28.78
C CYS A 16 20.39 3.35 -29.34
N ALA A 17 19.42 4.26 -29.20
CA ALA A 17 18.46 4.61 -30.26
C ALA A 17 17.88 6.02 -30.01
N MET A 18 17.58 6.71 -31.11
CA MET A 18 17.49 8.16 -31.27
C MET A 18 16.13 8.76 -30.91
N GLN A 19 16.13 10.06 -30.56
CA GLN A 19 14.98 10.96 -30.55
C GLN A 19 14.79 11.58 -31.94
N ASP A 20 13.55 11.61 -32.44
CA ASP A 20 12.90 12.78 -33.08
C ASP A 20 11.50 12.41 -33.61
N GLY A 21 10.53 13.33 -33.44
CA GLY A 21 9.40 13.47 -34.36
C GLY A 21 7.96 13.23 -33.85
N ALA A 22 7.28 14.34 -33.54
CA ALA A 22 5.93 14.75 -33.94
C ALA A 22 4.66 13.88 -33.68
N GLU A 23 3.74 14.48 -32.91
CA GLU A 23 2.30 14.70 -33.17
C GLU A 23 1.49 13.62 -33.92
N ASP A 24 0.53 12.97 -33.23
CA ASP A 24 -0.91 13.06 -33.53
C ASP A 24 -1.72 12.27 -32.47
N ALA A 25 -2.96 12.68 -32.26
CA ALA A 25 -3.88 12.11 -31.31
C ALA A 25 -4.44 10.74 -31.75
N SER A 26 -5.09 10.07 -30.80
CA SER A 26 -6.16 9.07 -30.98
C SER A 26 -5.81 7.61 -30.70
N ARG A 27 -6.19 7.19 -29.50
CA ARG A 27 -7.00 5.99 -29.19
C ARG A 27 -6.50 4.63 -29.68
N ALA A 28 -6.04 3.80 -28.74
CA ALA A 28 -6.70 2.57 -28.35
C ALA A 28 -5.96 1.92 -27.17
N GLU A 29 -6.76 1.35 -26.29
CA GLU A 29 -6.39 0.45 -25.18
C GLU A 29 -5.52 -0.71 -25.71
N ASP A 30 -4.55 -1.18 -24.92
CA ASP A 30 -4.41 -2.60 -24.50
C ASP A 30 -3.02 -2.89 -23.89
N THR A 31 -3.08 -3.36 -22.64
CA THR A 31 -2.21 -4.29 -21.90
C THR A 31 -0.66 -4.21 -21.87
N ALA A 32 -0.20 -4.29 -20.61
CA ALA A 32 0.93 -5.05 -20.07
C ALA A 32 2.32 -4.38 -19.93
N THR A 33 2.63 -4.11 -18.65
CA THR A 33 3.85 -4.57 -17.95
C THR A 33 5.17 -3.85 -18.23
N PHE A 34 5.69 -3.12 -17.23
CA PHE A 34 6.89 -3.54 -16.49
C PHE A 34 7.07 -2.77 -15.17
N GLU A 35 7.71 -3.44 -14.21
CA GLU A 35 7.95 -3.13 -12.80
C GLU A 35 8.46 -1.70 -12.47
N ALA A 36 8.11 -1.27 -11.27
CA ALA A 36 8.44 0.01 -10.64
C ALA A 36 9.94 0.24 -10.42
N PRO A 37 10.40 1.50 -10.42
CA PRO A 37 11.41 1.96 -9.47
C PRO A 37 10.68 2.51 -8.23
N ALA A 38 10.75 1.76 -7.13
CA ALA A 38 10.43 2.25 -5.80
C ALA A 38 11.57 3.17 -5.32
N GLU A 39 11.64 4.38 -5.86
CA GLU A 39 12.50 5.41 -5.29
C GLU A 39 11.93 6.81 -5.53
N VAL A 40 11.77 7.52 -4.41
CA VAL A 40 11.45 8.94 -4.24
C VAL A 40 9.95 9.30 -4.28
N ALA A 41 9.20 8.89 -3.26
CA ALA A 41 8.09 9.71 -2.75
C ALA A 41 8.54 10.35 -1.43
N ALA A 42 8.56 11.68 -1.44
CA ALA A 42 8.95 12.51 -0.32
C ALA A 42 8.10 12.21 0.93
N ALA A 43 8.73 12.32 2.11
CA ALA A 43 8.03 12.35 3.39
C ALA A 43 6.94 13.44 3.38
N PRO A 44 5.67 13.12 3.66
CA PRO A 44 4.72 14.15 4.06
C PRO A 44 5.07 14.55 5.50
N LEU A 45 5.49 15.80 5.68
CA LEU A 45 5.71 16.42 7.00
C LEU A 45 4.43 17.01 7.61
N ASP A 46 3.26 16.64 7.09
CA ASP A 46 1.97 17.14 7.56
C ASP A 46 1.05 15.94 7.74
N GLY A 47 0.54 15.76 8.97
CA GLY A 47 -0.12 14.55 9.47
C GLY A 47 -1.51 14.25 8.89
N GLU A 48 -1.61 14.20 7.57
CA GLU A 48 -2.76 13.67 6.83
C GLU A 48 -2.24 12.53 5.95
N ALA A 49 -2.70 11.31 6.20
CA ALA A 49 -2.40 10.20 5.31
C ALA A 49 -2.87 10.55 3.89
N ASP A 50 -1.99 10.38 2.90
CA ASP A 50 -2.37 10.50 1.49
C ASP A 50 -3.54 9.55 1.23
N ALA A 51 -4.54 9.97 0.44
CA ALA A 51 -5.70 9.14 0.13
C ALA A 51 -5.27 7.75 -0.41
N SER A 52 -4.12 7.67 -1.09
CA SER A 52 -3.50 6.43 -1.51
C SER A 52 -3.10 5.50 -0.34
N VAL A 53 -2.56 6.05 0.74
CA VAL A 53 -2.18 5.28 1.94
C VAL A 53 -3.43 4.72 2.61
N GLN A 54 -4.49 5.51 2.70
CA GLN A 54 -5.74 5.06 3.30
C GLN A 54 -6.41 3.94 2.50
N ASP A 55 -6.34 4.00 1.16
CA ASP A 55 -6.79 2.91 0.28
C ASP A 55 -5.91 1.65 0.42
N GLN A 56 -4.60 1.80 0.55
CA GLN A 56 -3.69 0.67 0.81
C GLN A 56 -3.97 0.00 2.16
N ALA A 57 -4.09 0.80 3.22
CA ALA A 57 -4.45 0.32 4.55
C ALA A 57 -5.83 -0.38 4.53
N ARG A 58 -6.80 0.13 3.75
CA ARG A 58 -8.11 -0.51 3.57
C ARG A 58 -7.99 -1.92 3.00
N VAL A 59 -7.13 -2.15 2.01
CA VAL A 59 -6.93 -3.48 1.39
C VAL A 59 -6.44 -4.50 2.42
N VAL A 60 -5.65 -4.07 3.39
CA VAL A 60 -5.10 -4.92 4.46
C VAL A 60 -6.10 -5.13 5.59
N VAL A 61 -6.73 -4.05 6.07
CA VAL A 61 -7.64 -4.10 7.23
C VAL A 61 -8.97 -4.75 6.90
N SER A 62 -9.53 -4.49 5.72
CA SER A 62 -10.83 -5.03 5.31
C SER A 62 -10.95 -6.55 5.46
N PRO A 63 -10.04 -7.39 4.91
CA PRO A 63 -10.16 -8.84 5.07
C PRO A 63 -10.01 -9.30 6.53
N LEU A 64 -9.19 -8.62 7.35
CA LEU A 64 -9.05 -8.95 8.77
C LEU A 64 -10.35 -8.70 9.55
N VAL A 65 -11.01 -7.57 9.27
CA VAL A 65 -12.27 -7.21 9.90
C VAL A 65 -13.41 -8.09 9.39
N GLN A 66 -13.46 -8.35 8.07
CA GLN A 66 -14.50 -9.20 7.46
C GLN A 66 -14.43 -10.65 7.91
N ALA A 67 -13.24 -11.14 8.30
CA ALA A 67 -13.11 -12.47 8.90
C ALA A 67 -13.84 -12.59 10.25
N GLN A 68 -14.02 -11.48 10.97
CA GLN A 68 -14.66 -11.45 12.29
C GLN A 68 -16.11 -10.96 12.22
N ALA A 69 -16.39 -9.98 11.36
CA ALA A 69 -17.70 -9.36 11.18
C ALA A 69 -18.04 -9.29 9.68
N PRO A 70 -18.54 -10.38 9.09
CA PRO A 70 -18.80 -10.41 7.65
C PRO A 70 -19.97 -9.50 7.25
N GLY A 71 -19.81 -8.85 6.09
CA GLY A 71 -20.86 -8.08 5.43
C GLY A 71 -20.81 -6.58 5.76
N PRO A 72 -21.95 -5.88 5.74
CA PRO A 72 -22.00 -4.43 5.89
C PRO A 72 -21.40 -3.91 7.21
N VAL A 73 -21.50 -4.72 8.27
CA VAL A 73 -20.92 -4.40 9.59
C VAL A 73 -19.39 -4.34 9.49
N GLY A 74 -18.76 -5.30 8.82
CA GLY A 74 -17.31 -5.31 8.63
C GLY A 74 -16.81 -4.16 7.77
N GLU A 75 -17.59 -3.76 6.75
CA GLU A 75 -17.27 -2.60 5.92
C GLU A 75 -17.33 -1.30 6.72
N ALA A 76 -18.37 -1.12 7.53
CA ALA A 76 -18.52 0.03 8.41
C ALA A 76 -17.39 0.11 9.45
N LEU A 77 -17.08 -1.02 10.10
CA LEU A 77 -15.97 -1.11 11.05
C LEU A 77 -14.62 -0.78 10.40
N THR A 78 -14.37 -1.29 9.20
CA THR A 78 -13.17 -0.96 8.43
C THR A 78 -13.08 0.55 8.17
N GLY A 79 -14.17 1.19 7.77
CA GLY A 79 -14.22 2.64 7.60
C GLY A 79 -13.92 3.41 8.89
N CYS A 80 -14.50 2.98 10.01
CA CYS A 80 -14.29 3.60 11.32
C CYS A 80 -12.84 3.48 11.82
N ILE A 81 -12.18 2.33 11.58
CA ILE A 81 -10.76 2.13 11.92
C ILE A 81 -9.88 3.10 11.12
N LEU A 82 -10.10 3.20 9.80
CA LEU A 82 -9.29 4.06 8.94
C LEU A 82 -9.49 5.55 9.22
N GLN A 83 -10.69 5.93 9.70
CA GLN A 83 -11.00 7.31 10.05
C GLN A 83 -10.46 7.71 11.43
N SER A 84 -10.33 6.78 12.35
CA SER A 84 -9.73 7.05 13.66
C SER A 84 -8.21 7.00 13.60
N ALA A 85 -7.63 6.13 12.76
CA ALA A 85 -6.18 5.97 12.62
C ALA A 85 -5.46 7.31 12.30
N THR A 86 -4.30 7.49 12.92
CA THR A 86 -3.36 8.58 12.60
C THR A 86 -2.60 8.27 11.31
N GLY A 87 -1.91 9.29 10.75
CA GLY A 87 -1.07 9.11 9.55
C GLY A 87 -0.04 7.99 9.70
N ASP A 88 0.72 7.99 10.80
CA ASP A 88 1.72 6.97 11.08
C ASP A 88 1.10 5.56 11.21
N GLU A 89 -0.07 5.45 11.83
CA GLU A 89 -0.78 4.17 11.95
C GLU A 89 -1.29 3.68 10.60
N LEU A 90 -1.76 4.59 9.74
CA LEU A 90 -2.18 4.25 8.37
C LEU A 90 -1.00 3.80 7.52
N ASP A 91 0.17 4.43 7.66
CA ASP A 91 1.40 4.00 6.98
C ASP A 91 1.81 2.59 7.42
N LEU A 92 1.76 2.30 8.73
CA LEU A 92 2.05 0.97 9.26
C LEU A 92 1.07 -0.09 8.76
N LEU A 93 -0.23 0.23 8.72
CA LEU A 93 -1.27 -0.66 8.19
C LEU A 93 -1.12 -0.89 6.67
N ALA A 94 -0.76 0.16 5.93
CA ALA A 94 -0.56 0.09 4.48
C ALA A 94 0.69 -0.73 4.11
N ALA A 95 1.77 -0.56 4.87
CA ALA A 95 3.03 -1.27 4.64
C ALA A 95 2.89 -2.78 4.94
N ASN A 96 2.15 -3.13 6.01
CA ASN A 96 1.89 -4.52 6.42
C ASN A 96 3.14 -5.41 6.41
N GLU A 97 4.28 -4.84 6.83
CA GLU A 97 5.58 -5.53 6.83
C GLU A 97 5.63 -6.67 7.85
N ASP A 98 4.84 -6.55 8.92
CA ASP A 98 4.65 -7.58 9.93
C ASP A 98 3.15 -7.82 10.20
N PRO A 99 2.61 -9.00 9.85
CA PRO A 99 1.18 -9.27 9.96
C PRO A 99 0.71 -9.38 11.42
N GLU A 100 1.57 -9.79 12.35
CA GLU A 100 1.23 -9.86 13.77
C GLU A 100 1.10 -8.45 14.37
N ALA A 101 2.03 -7.55 14.07
CA ALA A 101 1.96 -6.14 14.45
C ALA A 101 0.77 -5.44 13.80
N THR A 102 0.49 -5.71 12.53
CA THR A 102 -0.67 -5.16 11.81
C THR A 102 -1.99 -5.58 12.46
N LEU A 103 -2.11 -6.86 12.84
CA LEU A 103 -3.26 -7.36 13.58
C LEU A 103 -3.39 -6.69 14.96
N ALA A 104 -2.28 -6.60 15.71
CA ALA A 104 -2.27 -5.95 17.03
C ALA A 104 -2.64 -4.47 16.96
N LEU A 105 -2.17 -3.75 15.93
CA LEU A 105 -2.51 -2.36 15.67
C LEU A 105 -4.00 -2.23 15.30
N THR A 106 -4.50 -3.07 14.41
CA THR A 106 -5.94 -3.10 14.04
C THR A 106 -6.82 -3.34 15.28
N GLN A 107 -6.42 -4.25 16.17
CA GLN A 107 -7.11 -4.49 17.43
C GLN A 107 -7.05 -3.28 18.38
N THR A 108 -5.91 -2.59 18.43
CA THR A 108 -5.75 -1.37 19.22
C THR A 108 -6.70 -0.28 18.73
N LEU A 109 -6.77 -0.07 17.41
CA LEU A 109 -7.67 0.90 16.78
C LEU A 109 -9.14 0.56 16.99
N LEU A 110 -9.51 -0.73 16.91
CA LEU A 110 -10.88 -1.20 17.21
C LEU A 110 -11.34 -0.87 18.63
N ASN A 111 -10.42 -0.86 19.60
CA ASN A 111 -10.72 -0.57 21.00
C ASN A 111 -10.65 0.94 21.34
N ARG A 112 -10.37 1.80 20.36
CA ARG A 112 -10.30 3.25 20.58
C ARG A 112 -11.71 3.85 20.68
N ASP A 113 -11.90 4.80 21.58
CA ASP A 113 -13.20 5.42 21.84
C ASP A 113 -13.82 6.04 20.57
N ASP A 114 -13.01 6.69 19.73
CA ASP A 114 -13.47 7.26 18.46
C ASP A 114 -13.99 6.20 17.49
N THR A 115 -13.28 5.05 17.40
CA THR A 115 -13.69 3.93 16.55
C THR A 115 -14.97 3.30 17.06
N ILE A 116 -15.11 3.13 18.37
CA ILE A 116 -16.31 2.59 19.02
C ILE A 116 -17.50 3.54 18.80
N ALA A 117 -17.29 4.85 18.94
CA ALA A 117 -18.31 5.86 18.70
C ALA A 117 -18.78 5.84 17.23
N CYS A 118 -17.84 5.80 16.29
CA CYS A 118 -18.14 5.65 14.86
C CYS A 118 -18.91 4.36 14.57
N ALA A 119 -18.43 3.22 15.10
CA ALA A 119 -19.08 1.93 14.90
C ALA A 119 -20.50 1.91 15.45
N THR A 120 -20.71 2.50 16.63
CA THR A 120 -22.05 2.61 17.23
C THR A 120 -22.97 3.46 16.36
N ALA A 121 -22.50 4.61 15.88
CA ALA A 121 -23.28 5.47 14.99
C ALA A 121 -23.58 4.83 13.63
N ALA A 122 -22.68 4.00 13.11
CA ALA A 122 -22.88 3.29 11.84
C ALA A 122 -23.87 2.11 11.94
N LEU A 123 -24.17 1.64 13.17
CA LEU A 123 -25.02 0.48 13.43
C LEU A 123 -26.43 0.84 13.95
N THR A 124 -26.70 2.12 14.19
CA THR A 124 -28.01 2.67 14.60
C THR A 124 -28.78 3.24 13.43
#